data_AF-A0AAN8CCS7-F1
#
_entry.id   AF-A0AAN8CCS7-F1
#
_cell.length_a   1.000
_cell.length_b   1.000
_cell.length_c   1.000
_cell.angle_alpha   90.00
_cell.angle_beta   90.00
_cell.angle_gamma   90.00
#
_symmetry.space_group_name_H-M   'P 1'
#
loop_
_entity.id
_entity.type
_entity.pdbx_description
1 polymer ?
#
loop_
_entity_poly.entity_id
_entity_poly.type
_entity_poly.pdbx_seq_one_letter_code
_entity_poly.pdbx_strand_id
1 'polypeptide(L)'
;MDDSVDLCSSQEEQDVSSTPGPLGVEESEDFCGVCLNGGELLCCDRCPKVFHLICHIPPLTCFPQGDWVCSLCRTEQDPEESYACEKQPSCGGVRAPYTLSPQDQRRCEKLTLLLYCHTLSAPFHEPVSTLARNYYQIIRRPIDLSLIRRKLDKSNTLHYFSAEQFVDDVLLMLKNCSRFNYPDSEVAQAGRSLEEFFSSKLKETFPERTFPSTGLQRASRAELLRVCRRRKEDQRRRRHAFSGKKYYLL
;
A
#
# COMPACT_ATOMS: atom_id res chain seq x y z
N MET A 1 26.04 52.97 -60.64
CA MET A 1 24.92 52.17 -61.18
C MET A 1 24.55 51.17 -60.09
N ASP A 2 24.39 51.64 -58.85
CA ASP A 2 23.15 52.25 -58.29
C ASP A 2 22.19 51.11 -57.94
N ASP A 3 21.68 50.94 -56.71
CA ASP A 3 21.48 51.95 -55.68
C ASP A 3 21.14 51.31 -54.31
N SER A 4 21.49 52.04 -53.23
CA SER A 4 20.80 52.19 -51.92
C SER A 4 20.49 50.95 -51.05
N VAL A 5 21.25 50.66 -49.97
CA VAL A 5 21.22 51.18 -48.58
C VAL A 5 19.85 51.22 -47.88
N ASP A 6 19.74 50.49 -46.75
CA ASP A 6 19.12 51.02 -45.54
C ASP A 6 19.71 50.34 -44.28
N LEU A 7 20.48 51.12 -43.51
CA LEU A 7 20.75 50.90 -42.10
C LEU A 7 19.59 51.48 -41.31
N CYS A 8 19.10 50.77 -40.30
CA CYS A 8 18.59 51.44 -39.10
C CYS A 8 18.91 50.62 -37.86
N SER A 9 19.88 51.13 -37.10
CA SER A 9 20.03 50.86 -35.68
C SER A 9 18.90 51.56 -34.93
N SER A 10 18.20 50.84 -34.06
CA SER A 10 17.51 51.44 -32.92
C SER A 10 17.73 50.54 -31.71
N GLN A 11 18.50 51.08 -30.78
CA GLN A 11 18.66 50.64 -29.41
C GLN A 11 17.35 50.81 -28.63
N GLU A 12 17.26 50.09 -27.50
CA GLU A 12 16.49 50.43 -26.28
C GLU A 12 14.94 50.23 -26.40
N GLU A 13 14.21 49.59 -25.48
CA GLU A 13 14.29 49.55 -24.01
C GLU A 13 13.59 48.29 -23.40
N GLN A 14 14.15 47.82 -22.27
CA GLN A 14 13.50 47.49 -20.99
C GLN A 14 12.38 46.42 -20.94
N ASP A 15 12.64 45.29 -20.28
CA ASP A 15 12.36 45.04 -18.85
C ASP A 15 10.89 44.64 -18.60
N VAL A 16 10.65 43.32 -18.55
CA VAL A 16 9.63 42.78 -17.66
C VAL A 16 10.35 41.80 -16.74
N SER A 17 10.88 42.37 -15.67
CA SER A 17 11.00 41.81 -14.32
C SER A 17 10.42 40.40 -14.19
N SER A 18 11.30 39.40 -14.28
CA SER A 18 11.09 38.17 -13.53
C SER A 18 11.33 38.51 -12.06
N THR A 19 10.33 39.12 -11.42
CA THR A 19 10.23 39.14 -9.97
C THR A 19 10.30 37.70 -9.47
N PRO A 20 11.16 37.36 -8.50
CA PRO A 20 11.07 36.06 -7.87
C PRO A 20 9.74 36.04 -7.10
N GLY A 21 8.76 35.34 -7.67
CA GLY A 21 7.52 35.02 -6.99
C GLY A 21 7.82 34.34 -5.65
N PRO A 22 6.98 34.57 -4.62
CA PRO A 22 7.26 34.07 -3.29
C PRO A 22 7.30 32.54 -3.31
N LEU A 23 8.41 31.99 -2.77
CA LEU A 23 8.65 30.60 -2.38
C LEU A 23 7.71 29.58 -3.05
N GLY A 24 8.20 28.96 -4.12
CA GLY A 24 7.47 27.99 -4.94
C GLY A 24 6.63 27.03 -4.11
N VAL A 25 5.32 27.21 -4.19
CA VAL A 25 4.37 26.17 -3.83
C VAL A 25 4.52 25.12 -4.92
N GLU A 26 5.06 23.95 -4.60
CA GLU A 26 5.06 22.83 -5.54
C GLU A 26 3.59 22.54 -5.91
N GLU A 27 3.25 22.74 -7.17
CA GLU A 27 1.91 22.44 -7.69
C GLU A 27 1.62 20.94 -7.57
N SER A 28 0.35 20.62 -7.30
CA SER A 28 -0.09 19.22 -7.25
C SER A 28 -0.01 18.57 -8.64
N GLU A 29 0.34 17.29 -8.69
CA GLU A 29 0.36 16.48 -9.92
C GLU A 29 -1.04 16.36 -10.53
N ASP A 30 -1.13 16.23 -11.86
CA ASP A 30 -2.42 16.09 -12.58
C ASP A 30 -2.97 14.65 -12.62
N PHE A 31 -2.14 13.67 -12.28
CA PHE A 31 -2.46 12.26 -12.43
C PHE A 31 -2.35 11.53 -11.10
N CYS A 32 -3.27 10.59 -10.84
CA CYS A 32 -3.21 9.78 -9.65
C CYS A 32 -1.87 9.04 -9.55
N GLY A 33 -1.19 9.17 -8.40
CA GLY A 33 0.11 8.54 -8.16
C GLY A 33 0.11 7.01 -8.22
N VAL A 34 -1.05 6.35 -8.29
CA VAL A 34 -1.19 4.88 -8.38
C VAL A 34 -1.59 4.41 -9.77
N CYS A 35 -2.68 4.95 -10.32
CA CYS A 35 -3.23 4.46 -11.60
C CYS A 35 -2.81 5.30 -12.81
N LEU A 36 -2.14 6.44 -12.59
CA LEU A 36 -1.68 7.39 -13.61
C LEU A 36 -2.81 7.95 -14.50
N ASN A 37 -4.05 7.89 -14.02
CA ASN A 37 -5.21 8.49 -14.68
C ASN A 37 -5.61 9.80 -13.98
N GLY A 38 -6.18 10.72 -14.75
CA GLY A 38 -6.80 11.95 -14.24
C GLY A 38 -8.20 11.70 -13.63
N GLY A 39 -8.93 12.77 -13.32
CA GLY A 39 -10.32 12.74 -12.86
C GLY A 39 -10.51 13.44 -11.51
N GLU A 40 -11.38 12.89 -10.66
CA GLU A 40 -11.60 13.42 -9.31
C GLU A 40 -10.47 12.97 -8.37
N LEU A 41 -9.54 13.88 -8.11
CA LEU A 41 -8.30 13.60 -7.38
C LEU A 41 -8.26 14.36 -6.06
N LEU A 42 -7.77 13.68 -5.02
CA LEU A 42 -7.50 14.25 -3.71
C LEU A 42 -6.03 14.67 -3.61
N CYS A 43 -5.79 15.95 -3.31
CA CYS A 43 -4.45 16.52 -3.18
C CYS A 43 -3.92 16.40 -1.75
N CYS A 44 -2.64 16.04 -1.60
CA CYS A 44 -1.95 16.04 -0.33
C CYS A 44 -1.40 17.45 -0.02
N ASP A 45 -1.63 17.97 1.19
CA ASP A 45 -1.13 19.30 1.58
C ASP A 45 0.37 19.35 1.88
N ARG A 46 1.06 18.19 1.87
CA ARG A 46 2.49 18.07 2.20
C ARG A 46 3.37 17.57 1.07
N CYS A 47 2.80 17.24 -0.09
CA CYS A 47 3.58 16.81 -1.26
C CYS A 47 2.72 16.95 -2.52
N PRO A 48 3.34 16.99 -3.72
CA PRO A 48 2.59 17.15 -4.96
C PRO A 48 1.75 15.92 -5.35
N LYS A 49 1.72 14.83 -4.56
CA LYS A 49 0.97 13.63 -4.90
C LYS A 49 -0.54 13.82 -4.77
N VAL A 50 -1.25 13.34 -5.79
CA VAL A 50 -2.70 13.28 -5.83
C VAL A 50 -3.20 11.84 -5.97
N PHE A 51 -4.38 11.53 -5.44
CA PHE A 51 -4.93 10.17 -5.44
C PHE A 51 -6.44 10.15 -5.65
N HIS A 52 -6.96 9.17 -6.40
CA HIS A 52 -8.37 8.81 -6.26
C HIS A 52 -8.61 8.22 -4.86
N LEU A 53 -9.81 8.43 -4.30
CA LEU A 53 -10.19 7.90 -2.99
C LEU A 53 -9.95 6.39 -2.86
N ILE A 54 -10.27 5.63 -3.92
CA ILE A 54 -10.08 4.18 -3.97
C ILE A 54 -8.65 3.76 -4.31
N CYS A 55 -7.81 4.66 -4.83
CA CYS A 55 -6.42 4.36 -5.15
C CYS A 55 -5.50 4.54 -3.94
N HIS A 56 -5.85 5.46 -3.04
CA HIS A 56 -5.13 5.65 -1.78
C HIS A 56 -5.21 4.42 -0.86
N ILE A 57 -4.22 4.29 0.03
CA ILE A 57 -4.13 3.22 1.02
C ILE A 57 -3.99 3.85 2.42
N PRO A 58 -4.93 3.62 3.35
CA PRO A 58 -6.20 2.90 3.15
C PRO A 58 -7.14 3.65 2.18
N PRO A 59 -8.09 2.95 1.52
CA PRO A 59 -9.10 3.61 0.71
C PRO A 59 -9.94 4.58 1.56
N LEU A 60 -10.28 5.71 0.95
CA LEU A 60 -11.18 6.70 1.53
C LEU A 60 -12.59 6.47 1.01
N THR A 61 -13.60 6.67 1.86
CA THR A 61 -15.02 6.51 1.50
C THR A 61 -15.66 7.81 0.99
N CYS A 62 -14.95 8.94 1.13
CA CYS A 62 -15.45 10.29 0.92
C CYS A 62 -14.27 11.27 0.84
N PHE A 63 -14.49 12.45 0.26
CA PHE A 63 -13.52 13.54 0.34
C PHE A 63 -13.48 14.10 1.77
N PRO A 64 -12.28 14.21 2.38
CA PRO A 64 -12.13 14.84 3.69
C PRO A 64 -12.47 16.33 3.61
N GLN A 65 -13.03 16.87 4.69
CA GLN A 65 -13.23 18.32 4.82
C GLN A 65 -11.99 18.94 5.47
N GLY A 66 -11.42 19.95 4.82
CA GLY A 66 -10.21 20.62 5.29
C GLY A 66 -8.92 19.87 4.93
N ASP A 67 -7.86 20.17 5.67
CA ASP A 67 -6.51 19.68 5.38
C ASP A 67 -6.44 18.15 5.37
N TRP A 68 -5.79 17.59 4.35
CA TRP A 68 -5.52 16.16 4.20
C TRP A 68 -4.07 15.87 3.82
N VAL A 69 -3.51 14.87 4.49
CA VAL A 69 -2.14 14.42 4.29
C VAL A 69 -2.15 12.94 3.94
N CYS A 70 -1.55 12.58 2.81
CA CYS A 70 -1.49 11.19 2.35
C CYS A 70 -0.66 10.29 3.29
N SER A 71 -0.89 8.98 3.23
CA SER A 71 -0.14 7.99 4.03
C SER A 71 1.37 8.01 3.80
N LEU A 72 1.85 8.61 2.71
CA LEU A 72 3.29 8.79 2.47
C LEU A 72 3.89 9.88 3.36
N CYS A 73 3.15 10.96 3.59
CA CYS A 73 3.58 12.17 4.31
C CYS A 73 3.16 12.19 5.77
N ARG A 74 2.22 11.33 6.18
CA ARG A 74 1.84 11.18 7.60
C ARG A 74 3.01 10.66 8.41
N THR A 75 3.14 11.22 9.60
CA THR A 75 4.14 10.91 10.63
C THR A 75 3.47 10.25 11.83
N GLU A 76 4.24 9.79 12.80
CA GLU A 76 3.69 9.20 14.02
C GLU A 76 2.95 10.21 14.90
N GLN A 77 3.24 11.51 14.74
CA GLN A 77 2.62 12.61 15.48
C GLN A 77 1.21 12.93 14.93
N ASP A 78 0.91 12.52 13.70
CA ASP A 78 -0.39 12.80 13.09
C ASP A 78 -1.49 11.90 13.73
N PRO A 79 -2.66 12.47 14.09
CA PRO A 79 -3.74 11.77 14.79
C PRO A 79 -4.34 10.65 13.94
N GLU A 80 -4.74 9.53 14.57
CA GLU A 80 -5.17 8.31 13.87
C GLU A 80 -6.46 8.47 13.05
N GLU A 81 -7.41 9.31 13.51
CA GLU A 81 -8.81 9.37 13.04
C GLU A 81 -9.16 10.58 12.14
N SER A 82 -8.20 11.33 11.61
CA SER A 82 -8.46 12.70 11.15
C SER A 82 -9.36 12.91 9.92
N TYR A 83 -9.83 11.85 9.22
CA TYR A 83 -10.46 12.01 7.89
C TYR A 83 -11.82 11.33 7.70
N ALA A 84 -12.47 10.84 8.76
CA ALA A 84 -13.80 10.24 8.62
C ALA A 84 -14.86 11.31 8.36
N CYS A 85 -15.49 11.29 7.17
CA CYS A 85 -16.79 11.93 6.96
C CYS A 85 -17.80 11.14 7.81
N GLU A 86 -18.30 11.80 8.84
CA GLU A 86 -19.32 11.31 9.76
C GLU A 86 -18.87 10.12 10.63
N LYS A 87 -18.69 10.43 11.91
CA LYS A 87 -18.41 9.49 12.99
C LYS A 87 -19.46 8.37 12.99
N GLN A 88 -19.15 7.22 12.40
CA GLN A 88 -19.84 6.00 12.79
C GLN A 88 -19.51 5.73 14.26
N PRO A 89 -20.50 5.42 15.11
CA PRO A 89 -20.23 5.05 16.48
C PRO A 89 -19.33 3.82 16.46
N SER A 90 -18.13 3.91 17.04
CA SER A 90 -17.32 2.74 17.27
C SER A 90 -18.11 1.82 18.20
N CYS A 91 -18.63 0.72 17.65
CA CYS A 91 -19.10 -0.36 18.50
C CYS A 91 -17.87 -0.82 19.29
N GLY A 92 -17.99 -0.80 20.63
CA GLY A 92 -16.95 -1.21 21.58
C GLY A 92 -16.61 -2.70 21.45
N GLY A 93 -16.07 -3.10 20.31
CA GLY A 93 -15.61 -4.43 20.01
C GLY A 93 -14.36 -4.72 20.82
N VAL A 94 -14.33 -5.90 21.43
CA VAL A 94 -13.16 -6.49 22.07
C VAL A 94 -11.95 -6.29 21.17
N ARG A 95 -10.93 -5.54 21.62
CA ARG A 95 -9.66 -5.40 20.91
C ARG A 95 -9.13 -6.81 20.64
N ALA A 96 -9.02 -7.19 19.37
CA ALA A 96 -8.46 -8.48 19.01
C ALA A 96 -7.03 -8.53 19.57
N PRO A 97 -6.69 -9.51 20.43
CA PRO A 97 -5.36 -9.57 21.06
C PRO A 97 -4.23 -9.84 20.06
N TYR A 98 -4.57 -10.16 18.82
CA TYR A 98 -3.65 -10.41 17.72
C TYR A 98 -4.13 -9.56 16.55
N THR A 99 -3.53 -8.39 16.36
CA THR A 99 -3.72 -7.46 15.23
C THR A 99 -2.47 -6.58 15.15
N LEU A 100 -2.20 -5.97 13.98
CA LEU A 100 -1.14 -4.98 13.86
C LEU A 100 -1.30 -3.86 14.90
N SER A 101 -0.19 -3.40 15.46
CA SER A 101 -0.20 -2.16 16.24
C SER A 101 -0.58 -0.98 15.32
N PRO A 102 -1.20 0.09 15.83
CA PRO A 102 -1.50 1.29 15.03
C PRO A 102 -0.30 1.84 14.26
N GLN A 103 0.90 1.80 14.85
CA GLN A 103 2.12 2.24 14.20
C GLN A 103 2.52 1.30 13.05
N ASP A 104 2.53 -0.01 13.30
CA ASP A 104 2.90 -0.98 12.27
C ASP A 104 1.87 -1.02 11.15
N GLN A 105 0.58 -0.80 11.46
CA GLN A 105 -0.48 -0.62 10.46
C GLN A 105 -0.15 0.52 9.50
N ARG A 106 0.10 1.73 10.02
CA ARG A 106 0.43 2.90 9.20
C ARG A 106 1.70 2.69 8.39
N ARG A 107 2.72 2.05 8.97
CA ARG A 107 3.96 1.71 8.27
C ARG A 107 3.73 0.73 7.12
N CYS A 108 2.94 -0.32 7.31
CA CYS A 108 2.62 -1.28 6.26
C CYS A 108 1.74 -0.66 5.16
N GLU A 109 0.77 0.19 5.52
CA GLU A 109 -0.03 0.96 4.57
C GLU A 109 0.84 1.90 3.72
N LYS A 110 1.76 2.63 4.36
CA LYS A 110 2.74 3.49 3.68
C LYS A 110 3.61 2.70 2.70
N LEU A 111 4.17 1.58 3.13
CA LEU A 111 4.97 0.71 2.24
C LEU A 111 4.15 0.17 1.07
N THR A 112 2.89 -0.21 1.31
CA THR A 112 2.00 -0.69 0.24
C THR A 112 1.70 0.44 -0.75
N LEU A 113 1.42 1.65 -0.27
CA LEU A 113 1.18 2.81 -1.15
C LEU A 113 2.43 3.16 -1.97
N LEU A 114 3.61 3.11 -1.36
CA LEU A 114 4.89 3.29 -2.08
C LEU A 114 5.06 2.25 -3.20
N LEU A 115 4.71 0.98 -2.94
CA LEU A 115 4.76 -0.07 -3.97
C LEU A 115 3.79 0.22 -5.12
N TYR A 116 2.54 0.59 -4.83
CA TYR A 116 1.56 0.95 -5.86
C TYR A 116 1.98 2.18 -6.68
N CYS A 117 2.69 3.13 -6.07
CA CYS A 117 3.19 4.32 -6.76
C CYS A 117 4.47 4.07 -7.58
N HIS A 118 5.11 2.91 -7.42
CA HIS A 118 6.31 2.59 -8.17
C HIS A 118 5.97 2.34 -9.64
N THR A 119 6.67 2.99 -10.57
CA THR A 119 6.36 2.97 -12.01
C THR A 119 6.35 1.57 -12.63
N LEU A 120 7.19 0.66 -12.12
CA LEU A 120 7.28 -0.73 -12.60
C LEU A 120 6.36 -1.72 -11.83
N SER A 121 5.46 -1.24 -10.98
CA SER A 121 4.67 -2.12 -10.11
C SER A 121 3.44 -2.74 -10.78
N ALA A 122 3.00 -2.22 -11.93
CA ALA A 122 1.74 -2.62 -12.58
C ALA A 122 1.54 -4.15 -12.74
N PRO A 123 2.56 -4.96 -13.13
CA PRO A 123 2.41 -6.42 -13.23
C PRO A 123 2.08 -7.14 -11.90
N PHE A 124 2.22 -6.45 -10.76
CA PHE A 124 2.02 -6.98 -9.42
C PHE A 124 0.74 -6.47 -8.76
N HIS A 125 -0.03 -5.59 -9.42
CA HIS A 125 -1.24 -4.99 -8.84
C HIS A 125 -2.33 -6.04 -8.63
N GLU A 126 -2.57 -6.86 -9.65
CA GLU A 126 -3.66 -7.84 -9.68
C GLU A 126 -3.13 -9.29 -9.81
N PRO A 127 -3.96 -10.30 -9.46
CA PRO A 127 -3.59 -11.69 -9.63
C PRO A 127 -3.19 -12.00 -11.07
N VAL A 128 -2.10 -12.74 -11.25
CA VAL A 128 -1.67 -13.24 -12.56
C VAL A 128 -2.82 -14.03 -13.21
N SER A 129 -3.11 -13.75 -14.48
CA SER A 129 -4.23 -14.38 -15.18
C SER A 129 -4.18 -15.92 -15.14
N THR A 130 -5.34 -16.56 -15.01
CA THR A 130 -5.50 -18.03 -15.12
C THR A 130 -5.11 -18.57 -16.50
N LEU A 131 -5.00 -17.70 -17.51
CA LEU A 131 -4.52 -18.04 -18.84
C LEU A 131 -2.99 -18.15 -18.92
N ALA A 132 -2.25 -17.68 -17.91
CA ALA A 132 -0.79 -17.83 -17.85
C ALA A 132 -0.43 -19.31 -17.73
N ARG A 133 0.16 -19.85 -18.80
CA ARG A 133 0.49 -21.29 -18.90
C ARG A 133 1.34 -21.72 -17.72
N ASN A 134 0.93 -22.80 -17.07
CA ASN A 134 1.61 -23.46 -15.95
C ASN A 134 1.85 -22.59 -14.70
N TYR A 135 1.37 -21.34 -14.64
CA TYR A 135 1.64 -20.44 -13.52
C TYR A 135 1.20 -21.05 -12.19
N TYR A 136 -0.07 -21.44 -12.09
CA TYR A 136 -0.64 -22.03 -10.87
C TYR A 136 -0.20 -23.48 -10.60
N GLN A 137 0.52 -24.11 -11.54
CA GLN A 137 1.17 -25.40 -11.32
C GLN A 137 2.55 -25.22 -10.67
N ILE A 138 3.27 -24.17 -11.05
CA ILE A 138 4.61 -23.83 -10.55
C ILE A 138 4.52 -23.06 -9.23
N ILE A 139 3.65 -22.04 -9.19
CA ILE A 139 3.47 -21.13 -8.06
C ILE A 139 2.36 -21.64 -7.15
N ARG A 140 2.76 -22.15 -5.99
CA ARG A 140 1.85 -22.81 -5.03
C ARG A 140 1.11 -21.85 -4.11
N ARG A 141 1.61 -20.63 -3.94
CA ARG A 141 1.03 -19.58 -3.10
C ARG A 141 1.02 -18.28 -3.89
N PRO A 142 0.04 -18.09 -4.81
CA PRO A 142 -0.10 -16.84 -5.53
C PRO A 142 -0.40 -15.69 -4.55
N ILE A 143 0.18 -14.53 -4.85
CA ILE A 143 -0.02 -13.29 -4.10
C ILE A 143 0.28 -12.11 -5.03
N ASP A 144 -0.34 -10.99 -4.73
CA ASP A 144 -0.36 -9.75 -5.50
C ASP A 144 -0.68 -8.59 -4.54
N LEU A 145 -0.49 -7.35 -4.99
CA LEU A 145 -0.70 -6.17 -4.17
C LEU A 145 -2.18 -5.96 -3.81
N SER A 146 -3.15 -6.40 -4.62
CA SER A 146 -4.57 -6.28 -4.27
C SER A 146 -4.94 -7.23 -3.13
N LEU A 147 -4.34 -8.42 -3.06
CA LEU A 147 -4.45 -9.31 -1.90
C LEU A 147 -3.75 -8.74 -0.66
N ILE A 148 -2.53 -8.21 -0.77
CA ILE A 148 -1.80 -7.59 0.35
C ILE A 148 -2.61 -6.41 0.92
N ARG A 149 -3.12 -5.54 0.04
CA ARG A 149 -4.01 -4.43 0.39
C ARG A 149 -5.24 -4.91 1.15
N ARG A 150 -5.93 -5.96 0.67
CA ARG A 150 -7.08 -6.54 1.38
C ARG A 150 -6.72 -7.09 2.75
N LYS A 151 -5.52 -7.66 2.92
CA LYS A 151 -5.05 -8.16 4.22
C LYS A 151 -4.63 -7.06 5.20
N LEU A 152 -4.44 -5.82 4.73
CA LEU A 152 -4.26 -4.65 5.60
C LEU A 152 -5.59 -4.06 6.10
N ASP A 153 -6.72 -4.37 5.47
CA ASP A 153 -8.03 -3.94 5.94
C ASP A 153 -8.34 -4.56 7.31
N LYS A 154 -8.59 -3.72 8.32
CA LYS A 154 -8.92 -4.13 9.71
C LYS A 154 -10.22 -4.95 9.79
N SER A 155 -11.12 -4.81 8.81
CA SER A 155 -12.36 -5.60 8.73
C SER A 155 -12.13 -7.02 8.18
N ASN A 156 -10.95 -7.31 7.60
CA ASN A 156 -10.68 -8.58 6.97
C ASN A 156 -10.39 -9.69 8.00
N THR A 157 -11.07 -10.82 7.87
CA THR A 157 -10.84 -12.00 8.76
C THR A 157 -9.42 -12.59 8.67
N LEU A 158 -8.69 -12.29 7.59
CA LEU A 158 -7.30 -12.68 7.35
C LEU A 158 -6.34 -11.49 7.51
N HIS A 159 -6.75 -10.46 8.25
CA HIS A 159 -5.93 -9.29 8.57
C HIS A 159 -4.57 -9.70 9.15
N TYR A 160 -3.53 -8.93 8.82
CA TYR A 160 -2.19 -9.17 9.35
C TYR A 160 -2.15 -9.01 10.87
N PHE A 161 -1.40 -9.89 11.53
CA PHE A 161 -1.22 -9.83 12.97
C PHE A 161 0.13 -9.23 13.38
N SER A 162 1.07 -9.14 12.44
CA SER A 162 2.40 -8.58 12.66
C SER A 162 3.00 -8.04 11.36
N ALA A 163 3.95 -7.11 11.47
CA ALA A 163 4.62 -6.52 10.30
C ALA A 163 5.41 -7.58 9.51
N GLU A 164 5.93 -8.60 10.19
CA GLU A 164 6.65 -9.72 9.56
C GLU A 164 5.75 -10.49 8.58
N GLN A 165 4.46 -10.69 8.89
CA GLN A 165 3.54 -11.35 7.97
C GLN A 165 3.29 -10.52 6.71
N PHE A 166 3.24 -9.19 6.84
CA PHE A 166 3.14 -8.27 5.72
C PHE A 166 4.41 -8.34 4.85
N VAL A 167 5.58 -8.24 5.47
CA VAL A 167 6.87 -8.31 4.77
C VAL A 167 7.05 -9.66 4.07
N ASP A 168 6.72 -10.77 4.74
CA ASP A 168 6.77 -12.13 4.17
C ASP A 168 5.94 -12.24 2.88
N ASP A 169 4.77 -11.59 2.85
CA ASP A 169 3.86 -11.63 1.71
C ASP A 169 4.36 -10.77 0.54
N VAL A 170 4.91 -9.57 0.81
CA VAL A 170 5.57 -8.75 -0.22
C VAL A 170 6.76 -9.49 -0.82
N LEU A 171 7.62 -10.08 0.02
CA LEU A 171 8.76 -10.87 -0.44
C LEU A 171 8.33 -12.14 -1.18
N LEU A 172 7.23 -12.78 -0.77
CA LEU A 172 6.66 -13.92 -1.50
C LEU A 172 6.19 -13.52 -2.90
N MET A 173 5.60 -12.34 -3.07
CA MET A 173 5.19 -11.81 -4.37
C MET A 173 6.38 -11.68 -5.32
N LEU A 174 7.46 -11.05 -4.84
CA LEU A 174 8.69 -10.84 -5.61
C LEU A 174 9.42 -12.16 -5.88
N LYS A 175 9.44 -13.09 -4.92
CA LYS A 175 9.99 -14.44 -5.08
C LYS A 175 9.18 -15.30 -6.07
N ASN A 176 7.86 -15.16 -6.10
CA ASN A 176 7.04 -15.82 -7.10
C ASN A 176 7.36 -15.30 -8.50
N CYS A 177 7.59 -13.99 -8.64
CA CYS A 177 8.01 -13.37 -9.89
C CYS A 177 9.32 -13.97 -10.40
N SER A 178 10.36 -14.01 -9.57
CA SER A 178 11.66 -14.57 -9.97
C SER A 178 11.63 -16.08 -10.21
N ARG A 179 10.71 -16.81 -9.56
CA ARG A 179 10.54 -18.25 -9.78
C ARG A 179 9.84 -18.60 -11.09
N PHE A 180 8.87 -17.78 -11.51
CA PHE A 180 8.09 -18.07 -12.71
C PHE A 180 8.69 -17.47 -13.98
N ASN A 181 9.18 -16.23 -13.90
CA ASN A 181 9.61 -15.48 -15.07
C ASN A 181 11.09 -15.75 -15.40
N TYR A 182 11.42 -15.73 -16.70
CA TYR A 182 12.81 -15.79 -17.14
C TYR A 182 13.59 -14.57 -16.64
N PRO A 183 14.86 -14.71 -16.20
CA PRO A 183 15.64 -13.62 -15.62
C PRO A 183 15.73 -12.36 -16.48
N ASP A 184 15.74 -12.52 -17.80
CA ASP A 184 15.90 -11.42 -18.76
C ASP A 184 14.56 -10.78 -19.18
N SER A 185 13.42 -11.33 -18.76
CA SER A 185 12.11 -10.77 -19.07
C SER A 185 11.87 -9.43 -18.35
N GLU A 186 11.06 -8.56 -18.97
CA GLU A 186 10.69 -7.25 -18.40
C GLU A 186 10.04 -7.37 -17.02
N VAL A 187 9.18 -8.37 -16.81
CA VAL A 187 8.51 -8.62 -15.52
C VAL A 187 9.52 -9.04 -14.45
N ALA A 188 10.53 -9.83 -14.82
CA ALA A 188 11.60 -10.20 -13.88
C ALA A 188 12.50 -9.01 -13.53
N GLN A 189 12.80 -8.13 -14.50
CA GLN A 189 13.54 -6.89 -14.27
C GLN A 189 12.75 -5.93 -13.35
N ALA A 190 11.45 -5.75 -13.62
CA ALA A 190 10.53 -4.99 -12.77
C ALA A 190 10.49 -5.56 -11.34
N GLY A 191 10.43 -6.89 -11.20
CA GLY A 191 10.48 -7.56 -9.90
C GLY A 191 11.76 -7.28 -9.12
N ARG A 192 12.93 -7.33 -9.76
CA ARG A 192 14.21 -7.00 -9.11
C ARG A 192 14.27 -5.53 -8.68
N SER A 193 13.88 -4.62 -9.56
CA SER A 193 13.84 -3.18 -9.25
C SER A 193 12.89 -2.90 -8.07
N LEU A 194 11.71 -3.52 -8.05
CA LEU A 194 10.74 -3.35 -6.97
C LEU A 194 11.23 -3.98 -5.65
N GLU A 195 11.98 -5.08 -5.70
CA GLU A 195 12.60 -5.70 -4.51
C GLU A 195 13.67 -4.82 -3.87
N GLU A 196 14.53 -4.21 -4.69
CA GLU A 196 15.55 -3.24 -4.24
C GLU A 196 14.90 -2.00 -3.62
N PHE A 197 13.90 -1.44 -4.32
CA PHE A 197 13.11 -0.32 -3.82
C PHE A 197 12.42 -0.64 -2.50
N PHE A 198 11.72 -1.78 -2.42
CA PHE A 198 11.05 -2.22 -1.20
C PHE A 198 12.04 -2.40 -0.06
N SER A 199 13.19 -3.02 -0.31
CA SER A 199 14.22 -3.27 0.71
C SER A 199 14.79 -1.96 1.27
N SER A 200 14.99 -0.95 0.43
CA SER A 200 15.38 0.40 0.85
C SER A 200 14.30 1.04 1.72
N LYS A 201 13.04 1.06 1.26
CA LYS A 201 11.92 1.68 1.99
C LYS A 201 11.55 0.96 3.27
N LEU A 202 11.73 -0.36 3.32
CA LEU A 202 11.53 -1.15 4.53
C LEU A 202 12.51 -0.74 5.64
N LYS A 203 13.79 -0.55 5.31
CA LYS A 203 14.81 -0.08 6.26
C LYS A 203 14.52 1.34 6.75
N GLU A 204 14.10 2.24 5.86
CA GLU A 204 13.71 3.61 6.23
C GLU A 204 12.48 3.61 7.15
N THR A 205 11.51 2.73 6.90
CA THR A 205 10.23 2.70 7.65
C THR A 205 10.34 1.96 8.98
N PHE A 206 11.27 1.00 9.09
CA PHE A 206 11.51 0.19 10.28
C PHE A 206 13.02 0.16 10.63
N PRO A 207 13.62 1.29 11.05
CA PRO A 207 15.07 1.39 11.26
C PRO A 207 15.58 0.44 12.36
N GLU A 208 14.77 0.23 13.40
CA GLU A 208 15.15 -0.58 14.58
C GLU A 208 14.82 -2.08 14.44
N ARG A 209 14.25 -2.52 13.31
CA ARG A 209 13.86 -3.93 13.12
C ARG A 209 14.61 -4.56 11.96
N THR A 210 15.02 -5.80 12.17
CA THR A 210 15.50 -6.66 11.09
C THR A 210 14.41 -7.67 10.75
N PHE A 211 14.11 -7.78 9.46
CA PHE A 211 13.20 -8.81 8.96
C PHE A 211 14.06 -9.93 8.38
N PRO A 212 13.94 -11.18 8.86
CA PRO A 212 14.75 -12.27 8.36
C PRO A 212 14.44 -12.50 6.88
N SER A 213 15.44 -12.28 6.01
CA SER A 213 15.35 -12.68 4.61
C SER A 213 15.11 -14.19 4.54
N THR A 214 14.19 -14.59 3.67
CA THR A 214 13.52 -15.89 3.62
C THR A 214 14.40 -17.11 3.97
N GLY A 215 14.34 -17.57 5.23
CA GLY A 215 14.97 -18.81 5.70
C GLY A 215 14.12 -19.66 6.65
N LEU A 216 13.07 -19.10 7.28
CA LEU A 216 12.27 -19.79 8.31
C LEU A 216 10.84 -20.16 7.86
N GLN A 217 10.63 -20.52 6.59
CA GLN A 217 9.26 -20.75 6.07
C GLN A 217 8.55 -22.03 6.55
N ARG A 218 9.20 -22.92 7.33
CA ARG A 218 8.56 -24.19 7.76
C ARG A 218 7.88 -24.12 9.13
N ALA A 219 8.33 -23.23 10.02
CA ALA A 219 7.81 -23.17 11.39
C ALA A 219 6.48 -22.40 11.48
N SER A 220 6.36 -21.24 10.82
CA SER A 220 5.20 -20.36 10.96
C SER A 220 3.90 -20.94 10.41
N ARG A 221 3.95 -21.64 9.27
CA ARG A 221 2.77 -22.30 8.69
C ARG A 221 2.29 -23.49 9.53
N ALA A 222 3.21 -24.27 10.09
CA ALA A 222 2.85 -25.36 11.00
C ALA A 222 2.22 -24.82 12.29
N GLU A 223 2.74 -23.71 12.82
CA GLU A 223 2.18 -23.01 13.98
C GLU A 223 0.77 -22.47 13.70
N LEU A 224 0.58 -21.79 12.57
CA LEU A 224 -0.73 -21.28 12.15
C LEU A 224 -1.77 -22.40 11.95
N LEU A 225 -1.38 -23.51 11.33
CA LEU A 225 -2.27 -24.67 11.17
C LEU A 225 -2.60 -25.32 12.52
N ARG A 226 -1.65 -25.39 13.45
CA ARG A 226 -1.89 -25.86 14.83
C ARG A 226 -2.89 -24.97 15.56
N VAL A 227 -2.77 -23.65 15.43
CA VAL A 227 -3.68 -22.67 16.03
C VAL A 227 -5.09 -22.78 15.43
N CYS A 228 -5.21 -22.85 14.10
CA CYS A 228 -6.50 -23.05 13.43
C CYS A 228 -7.17 -24.38 13.82
N ARG A 229 -6.38 -25.45 13.99
CA ARG A 229 -6.90 -26.75 14.44
C ARG A 229 -7.41 -26.69 15.88
N ARG A 230 -6.67 -26.08 16.80
CA ARG A 230 -7.13 -25.87 18.20
C ARG A 230 -8.43 -25.07 18.24
N ARG A 231 -8.58 -24.03 17.41
CA ARG A 231 -9.83 -23.25 17.32
C ARG A 231 -11.04 -24.08 16.87
N LYS A 232 -10.88 -24.98 15.89
CA LYS A 232 -11.97 -25.88 15.46
C LYS A 232 -12.36 -26.87 16.57
N GLU A 233 -11.38 -27.37 17.32
CA GLU A 233 -11.62 -28.28 18.45
C GLU A 233 -12.33 -27.57 19.61
N ASP A 234 -11.92 -26.36 19.98
CA ASP A 234 -12.58 -25.56 21.03
C ASP A 234 -13.98 -25.13 20.64
N GLN A 235 -14.20 -24.77 19.37
CA GLN A 235 -15.53 -24.42 18.87
C GLN A 235 -16.49 -25.63 18.86
N ARG A 236 -15.98 -26.83 18.56
CA ARG A 236 -16.74 -28.09 18.71
C ARG A 236 -17.08 -28.35 20.18
N ARG A 237 -16.12 -28.20 21.09
CA ARG A 237 -16.33 -28.38 22.55
C ARG A 237 -17.38 -27.42 23.09
N ARG A 238 -17.34 -26.14 22.70
CA ARG A 238 -18.34 -25.13 23.10
C ARG A 238 -19.74 -25.42 22.56
N ARG A 239 -19.86 -25.93 21.33
CA ARG A 239 -21.14 -26.36 20.75
C ARG A 239 -21.73 -27.59 21.47
N HIS A 240 -20.89 -28.56 21.85
CA HIS A 240 -21.34 -29.72 22.64
C HIS A 240 -21.73 -29.34 24.08
N ALA A 241 -21.05 -28.37 24.70
CA ALA A 241 -21.40 -27.88 26.03
C ALA A 241 -22.77 -27.18 26.08
N PHE A 242 -23.17 -26.50 25.01
CA PHE A 242 -24.48 -25.83 24.92
C PHE A 242 -25.65 -26.77 24.63
N SER A 243 -25.39 -27.95 24.04
CA SER A 243 -26.41 -28.95 23.77
C SER A 243 -26.82 -29.77 25.02
N GLY A 244 -26.13 -29.61 26.15
CA GLY A 244 -26.26 -30.46 27.34
C GLY A 244 -27.14 -29.93 28.47
N LYS A 245 -27.63 -28.68 28.42
CA LYS A 245 -28.52 -28.13 29.47
C LYS A 245 -29.99 -28.24 29.05
N LYS A 246 -30.62 -29.37 29.37
CA LYS A 246 -32.09 -29.44 29.47
C LYS A 246 -32.50 -28.65 30.72
N TYR A 247 -33.11 -27.48 30.52
CA TYR A 247 -33.82 -26.78 31.57
C TYR A 247 -35.15 -27.51 31.77
N TYR A 248 -35.34 -28.16 32.92
CA TYR A 248 -36.67 -28.58 33.37
C TYR A 248 -37.27 -27.41 34.15
N LEU A 249 -38.39 -26.89 33.66
CA LEU A 249 -39.28 -26.00 34.40
C LEU A 249 -40.29 -26.87 35.15
N LEU A 250 -40.19 -26.90 36.47
CA LEU A 250 -41.32 -27.02 37.42
C LEU A 250 -40.95 -26.23 38.67
#